data_AF-A0A957JA03-F1
#
_entry.id   AF-A0A957JA03-F1
#
_cell.length_a   1.000
_cell.length_b   1.000
_cell.length_c   1.000
_cell.angle_alpha   90.00
_cell.angle_beta   90.00
_cell.angle_gamma   90.00
#
_symmetry.space_group_name_H-M   'P 1'
#
loop_
_entity.id
_entity.type
_entity.pdbx_description
1 polymer ?
#
loop_
_entity_poly.entity_id
_entity_poly.type
_entity_poly.pdbx_seq_one_letter_code
_entity_poly.pdbx_strand_id
1 'polypeptide(L)'
;PDTNRVWWQDVGVHQNLTHAVHPDPISGAHCWLQKATRVSKAEPSDKHGDVWVDTNRSMAVYRQWVAMSRPASQFSPDGTRRPYWLKRPLKPVKEAYVLPQAAPEPTPTAAD
;
A
#
# COMPACT_ATOMS: atom_id res chain seq x y z
N PRO A 1 -18.18 -8.30 34.72
CA PRO A 1 -18.12 -8.87 33.35
C PRO A 1 -17.04 -8.18 32.51
N ASP A 2 -16.40 -8.91 31.59
CA ASP A 2 -15.23 -8.43 30.82
C ASP A 2 -15.50 -7.19 29.97
N THR A 3 -16.75 -6.97 29.55
CA THR A 3 -17.17 -5.77 28.83
C THR A 3 -17.07 -4.48 29.64
N ASN A 4 -17.10 -4.52 30.98
CA ASN A 4 -16.89 -3.32 31.82
C ASN A 4 -15.43 -2.82 31.79
N ARG A 5 -14.50 -3.61 31.23
CA ARG A 5 -13.10 -3.22 31.06
C ARG A 5 -12.83 -2.56 29.70
N VAL A 6 -13.81 -2.58 28.81
CA VAL A 6 -13.76 -1.93 27.49
C VAL A 6 -14.18 -0.48 27.67
N TRP A 7 -13.23 0.45 27.54
CA TRP A 7 -13.44 1.88 27.74
C TRP A 7 -13.37 2.68 26.42
N TRP A 8 -13.04 2.03 25.30
CA TRP A 8 -13.02 2.62 23.97
C TRP A 8 -14.32 2.33 23.22
N GLN A 9 -14.70 3.22 22.29
CA GLN A 9 -15.93 3.08 21.50
C GLN A 9 -15.70 2.54 20.09
N ASP A 10 -14.45 2.38 19.67
CA ASP A 10 -14.12 1.90 18.34
C ASP A 10 -14.35 0.39 18.20
N VAL A 11 -14.76 -0.02 17.01
CA VAL A 11 -15.01 -1.43 16.65
C VAL A 11 -13.71 -2.27 16.68
N GLY A 12 -12.54 -1.63 16.73
CA GLY A 12 -11.25 -2.28 16.86
C GLY A 12 -10.08 -1.31 16.91
N VAL A 13 -8.86 -1.86 16.91
CA VAL A 13 -7.62 -1.08 16.89
C VAL A 13 -7.36 -0.57 15.47
N HIS A 14 -7.02 0.72 15.34
CA HIS A 14 -6.69 1.39 14.06
C HIS A 14 -5.30 1.01 13.50
N GLN A 15 -4.93 -0.26 13.59
CA GLN A 15 -3.61 -0.77 13.21
C GLN A 15 -3.23 -0.44 11.75
N ASN A 16 -4.20 -0.50 10.83
CA ASN A 16 -3.96 -0.26 9.40
C ASN A 16 -3.45 1.15 9.08
N LEU A 17 -3.70 2.12 9.97
CA LEU A 17 -3.26 3.51 9.78
C LEU A 17 -1.79 3.74 10.17
N THR A 18 -1.17 2.77 10.84
CA THR A 18 0.17 2.94 11.45
C THR A 18 1.33 2.57 10.54
N HIS A 19 1.05 1.97 9.38
CA HIS A 19 2.09 1.49 8.47
C HIS A 19 1.97 2.09 7.07
N ALA A 20 3.13 2.30 6.44
CA ALA A 20 3.24 2.85 5.10
C ALA A 20 2.70 1.87 4.03
N VAL A 21 2.55 2.34 2.80
CA VAL A 21 2.16 1.46 1.68
C VAL A 21 3.39 0.78 1.10
N HIS A 22 3.52 -0.53 1.34
CA HIS A 22 4.60 -1.38 0.81
C HIS A 22 3.98 -2.62 0.14
N PRO A 23 3.67 -2.53 -1.17
CA PRO A 23 3.19 -3.67 -1.93
C PRO A 23 4.36 -4.57 -2.31
N ASP A 24 4.29 -5.85 -1.99
CA ASP A 24 5.27 -6.86 -2.40
C ASP A 24 5.56 -6.74 -3.92
N PRO A 25 6.82 -6.55 -4.37
CA PRO A 25 7.11 -6.25 -5.77
C PRO A 25 6.76 -7.39 -6.74
N ILE A 26 6.54 -8.61 -6.22
CA ILE A 26 6.21 -9.79 -7.01
C ILE A 26 4.70 -10.00 -7.09
N SER A 27 4.03 -10.16 -5.94
CA SER A 27 2.59 -10.46 -5.87
C SER A 27 1.69 -9.23 -5.83
N GLY A 28 2.24 -8.09 -5.41
CA GLY A 28 1.49 -6.87 -5.09
C GLY A 28 0.62 -6.97 -3.83
N ALA A 29 0.81 -8.00 -3.00
CA ALA A 29 0.15 -8.11 -1.70
C ALA A 29 0.73 -7.09 -0.70
N HIS A 30 -0.09 -6.66 0.27
CA HIS A 30 0.40 -5.80 1.34
C HIS A 30 1.25 -6.60 2.33
N CYS A 31 2.46 -6.11 2.65
CA CYS A 31 3.33 -6.77 3.62
C CYS A 31 2.92 -6.44 5.07
N TRP A 32 1.90 -7.13 5.58
CA TRP A 32 1.31 -6.89 6.90
C TRP A 32 2.25 -7.03 8.09
N LEU A 33 3.33 -7.80 7.97
CA LEU A 33 4.24 -8.04 9.09
C LEU A 33 5.19 -6.83 9.27
N GLN A 34 4.76 -5.88 10.09
CA GLN A 34 5.53 -4.69 10.45
C GLN A 34 5.95 -4.76 11.92
N LYS A 35 7.20 -4.39 12.21
CA LYS A 35 7.74 -4.37 13.57
C LYS A 35 7.51 -3.00 14.19
N ALA A 36 6.84 -2.96 15.34
CA ALA A 36 6.83 -1.75 16.19
C ALA A 36 8.22 -1.53 16.77
N THR A 37 8.85 -0.40 16.45
CA THR A 37 10.22 -0.07 16.88
C THR A 37 10.28 0.73 18.17
N ARG A 38 9.18 1.37 18.57
CA ARG A 38 9.07 2.16 19.80
C ARG A 38 7.68 1.99 20.41
N VAL A 39 7.63 1.50 21.64
CA VAL A 39 6.41 1.31 22.42
C VAL A 39 6.65 1.92 23.80
N SER A 40 5.79 2.85 24.22
CA SER A 40 5.86 3.52 25.52
C SER A 40 4.48 3.63 26.14
N LYS A 41 4.43 3.95 27.44
CA LYS A 41 3.17 4.32 28.08
C LYS A 41 2.64 5.62 27.46
N ALA A 42 1.31 5.75 27.35
CA ALA A 42 0.68 6.99 26.90
C ALA A 42 0.90 8.11 27.93
N GLU A 43 1.16 9.31 27.42
CA GLU A 43 1.32 10.53 28.21
C GLU A 43 -0.05 11.15 28.54
N PRO A 44 -0.17 11.98 29.60
CA PRO A 44 -1.43 12.62 29.97
C PRO A 44 -2.06 13.51 28.88
N SER A 45 -1.27 13.96 27.91
CA SER A 45 -1.73 14.76 26.78
C SER A 45 -2.21 13.94 25.57
N ASP A 46 -1.87 12.64 25.52
CA ASP A 46 -2.24 11.78 24.40
C ASP A 46 -3.75 11.53 24.41
N LYS A 47 -4.37 11.59 23.23
CA LYS A 47 -5.79 11.32 23.07
C LYS A 47 -6.02 9.94 22.49
N HIS A 48 -7.09 9.30 22.91
CA HIS A 48 -7.54 8.06 22.27
C HIS A 48 -7.77 8.31 20.77
N GLY A 49 -7.19 7.46 19.93
CA GLY A 49 -7.28 7.59 18.48
C GLY A 49 -6.35 8.64 17.85
N ASP A 50 -5.43 9.26 18.62
CA ASP A 50 -4.40 10.11 18.00
C ASP A 50 -3.52 9.27 17.09
N VAL A 51 -3.59 9.57 15.79
CA VAL A 51 -2.79 8.95 14.75
C VAL A 51 -2.17 10.05 13.91
N TRP A 52 -0.85 9.99 13.80
CA TRP A 52 -0.10 10.87 12.92
C TRP A 52 0.60 10.04 11.85
N VAL A 53 0.48 10.47 10.59
CA VAL A 53 1.11 9.84 9.43
C VAL A 53 1.78 10.91 8.58
N ASP A 54 3.05 10.70 8.27
CA ASP A 54 3.74 11.47 7.23
C ASP A 54 3.38 10.89 5.85
N THR A 55 2.49 11.59 5.15
CA THR A 55 2.02 11.18 3.82
C THR A 55 3.10 11.31 2.74
N ASN A 56 4.01 12.28 2.87
CA ASN A 56 5.13 12.45 1.94
C ASN A 56 6.12 11.29 2.07
N ARG A 57 6.47 10.92 3.31
CA ARG A 57 7.33 9.76 3.56
C ARG A 57 6.66 8.46 3.14
N SER A 58 5.35 8.29 3.42
CA SER A 58 4.59 7.12 2.96
C SER A 58 4.64 6.98 1.44
N MET A 59 4.46 8.08 0.70
CA MET A 59 4.56 8.09 -0.77
C MET A 59 5.99 7.80 -1.26
N ALA A 60 7.01 8.30 -0.59
CA ALA A 60 8.40 8.00 -0.93
C ALA A 60 8.72 6.51 -0.80
N VAL A 61 8.28 5.87 0.29
CA VAL A 61 8.41 4.42 0.49
C VAL A 61 7.65 3.67 -0.60
N TYR A 62 6.40 4.04 -0.88
CA TYR A 62 5.63 3.42 -1.95
C TYR A 62 6.39 3.45 -3.30
N ARG A 63 6.97 4.59 -3.67
CA ARG A 63 7.76 4.73 -4.92
C ARG A 63 8.99 3.83 -4.94
N GLN A 64 9.69 3.68 -3.82
CA GLN A 64 10.84 2.76 -3.71
C GLN A 64 10.41 1.32 -4.00
N TRP A 65 9.28 0.88 -3.43
CA TRP A 65 8.75 -0.46 -3.66
C TRP A 65 8.24 -0.66 -5.09
N VAL A 66 7.58 0.34 -5.67
CA VAL A 66 7.16 0.32 -7.09
C VAL A 66 8.36 0.16 -8.02
N ALA A 67 9.47 0.83 -7.74
CA ALA A 67 10.69 0.72 -8.55
C ALA A 67 11.30 -0.69 -8.56
N MET A 68 10.99 -1.52 -7.56
CA MET A 68 11.42 -2.92 -7.52
C MET A 68 10.49 -3.87 -8.30
N SER A 69 9.32 -3.38 -8.74
CA SER A 69 8.33 -4.20 -9.44
C SER A 69 8.69 -4.44 -10.90
N ARG A 70 8.18 -5.53 -11.48
CA ARG A 70 8.35 -5.84 -12.90
C ARG A 70 7.25 -5.19 -13.74
N PRO A 71 7.56 -4.52 -14.85
CA PRO A 71 6.56 -3.86 -15.67
C PRO A 71 5.61 -4.88 -16.31
N ALA A 72 4.30 -4.65 -16.12
CA ALA A 72 3.27 -5.53 -16.69
C ALA A 72 3.31 -5.59 -18.23
N SER A 73 3.76 -4.54 -18.91
CA SER A 73 3.92 -4.55 -20.38
C SER A 73 4.95 -5.57 -20.88
N GLN A 74 5.91 -5.97 -20.06
CA GLN A 74 6.96 -6.92 -20.44
C GLN A 74 6.76 -8.29 -19.81
N PHE A 75 6.21 -8.35 -18.60
CA PHE A 75 6.15 -9.57 -17.79
C PHE A 75 4.74 -10.13 -17.58
N SER A 76 3.69 -9.41 -17.99
CA SER A 76 2.33 -9.95 -17.86
C SER A 76 2.12 -11.08 -18.86
N PRO A 77 1.60 -12.24 -18.42
CA PRO A 77 1.43 -13.41 -19.28
C PRO A 77 0.40 -13.21 -20.40
N ASP A 78 -0.53 -12.26 -20.22
CA ASP A 78 -1.61 -11.95 -21.17
C ASP A 78 -1.65 -10.46 -21.55
N GLY A 79 -0.58 -9.70 -21.23
CA GLY A 79 -0.50 -8.27 -21.54
C GLY A 79 -1.47 -7.39 -20.75
N THR A 80 -2.08 -7.90 -19.69
CA THR A 80 -2.97 -7.13 -18.81
C THR A 80 -2.22 -6.55 -17.60
N ARG A 81 -2.80 -5.55 -16.93
CA ARG A 81 -2.27 -4.98 -15.69
C ARG A 81 -2.02 -6.04 -14.62
N ARG A 82 -2.86 -7.07 -14.55
CA ARG A 82 -2.80 -8.20 -13.62
C ARG A 82 -3.58 -9.39 -14.19
N PRO A 83 -3.17 -10.64 -13.96
CA PRO A 83 -3.88 -11.81 -14.49
C PRO A 83 -5.38 -11.85 -14.12
N TYR A 84 -6.24 -12.07 -15.12
CA TYR A 84 -7.69 -12.05 -14.92
C TYR A 84 -8.20 -13.22 -14.07
N TRP A 85 -7.50 -14.36 -14.05
CA TRP A 85 -7.90 -15.55 -13.29
C TRP A 85 -7.70 -15.43 -11.77
N LEU A 86 -6.97 -14.42 -11.29
CA LEU A 86 -6.78 -14.23 -9.84
C LEU A 86 -8.09 -13.80 -9.18
N LYS A 87 -8.55 -14.55 -8.16
CA LYS A 87 -9.76 -14.24 -7.39
C LYS A 87 -9.58 -12.97 -6.55
N ARG A 88 -10.58 -12.09 -6.53
CA ARG A 88 -10.56 -10.82 -5.79
C ARG A 88 -11.95 -10.44 -5.28
N PRO A 89 -12.06 -9.85 -4.07
CA PRO A 89 -13.24 -9.09 -3.68
C PRO A 89 -13.45 -7.94 -4.67
N LEU A 90 -14.69 -7.67 -5.05
CA LEU A 90 -15.06 -6.57 -5.96
C LEU A 90 -14.23 -6.56 -7.26
N LYS A 91 -14.25 -7.69 -7.98
CA LYS A 91 -13.48 -7.88 -9.22
C LYS A 91 -13.82 -6.77 -10.24
N PRO A 92 -12.83 -6.02 -10.76
CA PRO A 92 -13.08 -4.97 -11.75
C PRO A 92 -13.67 -5.50 -13.07
N VAL A 93 -14.29 -4.60 -13.84
CA VAL A 93 -14.68 -4.85 -15.24
C VAL A 93 -13.44 -5.11 -16.12
N LYS A 94 -13.61 -5.83 -17.23
CA LYS A 94 -12.49 -6.31 -18.06
C LYS A 94 -11.63 -5.16 -18.62
N GLU A 95 -12.25 -4.04 -18.94
CA GLU A 95 -11.60 -2.87 -19.53
C GLU A 95 -10.56 -2.27 -18.57
N ALA A 96 -10.79 -2.37 -17.26
CA ALA A 96 -9.85 -1.89 -16.24
C ALA A 96 -8.55 -2.71 -16.17
N TYR A 97 -8.50 -3.88 -16.82
CA TYR A 97 -7.30 -4.72 -16.92
C TYR A 97 -6.38 -4.30 -18.06
N VAL A 98 -6.87 -3.51 -19.02
CA VAL A 98 -6.09 -3.10 -20.19
C VAL A 98 -4.98 -2.14 -19.76
N LEU A 99 -3.76 -2.41 -20.24
CA LEU A 99 -2.63 -1.51 -20.05
C LEU A 99 -2.84 -0.23 -20.86
N PRO A 100 -2.41 0.94 -20.36
CA PRO A 100 -2.43 2.14 -21.18
C PRO A 100 -1.45 1.94 -22.35
N GLN A 101 -1.76 2.51 -23.51
CA GLN A 101 -0.78 2.56 -24.60
C GLN A 101 0.49 3.21 -24.06
N ALA A 102 1.65 2.62 -24.39
CA ALA A 102 2.93 3.17 -23.99
C ALA A 102 3.03 4.60 -24.53
N ALA A 103 3.32 5.56 -23.65
CA ALA A 103 3.83 6.84 -24.12
C ALA A 103 5.16 6.57 -24.86
N PRO A 104 5.44 7.24 -25.99
CA PRO A 104 6.75 7.13 -26.62
C PRO A 104 7.83 7.44 -25.58
N GLU A 105 8.93 6.67 -25.60
CA GLU A 105 10.03 6.92 -24.68
C GLU A 105 10.51 8.37 -24.84
N PRO A 106 10.79 9.08 -23.73
CA PRO A 106 11.41 10.40 -23.83
C PRO A 106 12.72 10.24 -24.58
N THR A 107 12.84 10.93 -25.72
CA THR A 107 14.08 10.98 -26.50
C THR A 107 15.20 11.42 -25.56
N PRO A 108 16.32 10.68 -25.46
CA PRO A 108 17.42 11.10 -24.61
C PRO A 108 17.89 12.47 -25.09
N THR A 109 17.67 13.49 -24.26
CA THR A 109 18.25 14.81 -24.46
C THR A 109 19.76 14.63 -24.39
N ALA A 110 20.46 14.93 -25.48
CA ALA A 110 21.91 14.99 -25.47
C ALA A 110 22.33 15.93 -24.33
N ALA A 111 23.21 15.45 -23.45
CA ALA A 111 23.81 16.27 -22.43
C ALA A 111 24.70 17.31 -23.11
N ASP A 112 24.40 18.59 -22.89
CA ASP A 112 25.32 19.72 -23.11
C ASP A 112 26.36 19.80 -21.98
#